data_AF-A0A6C0I5F8-F1
#
_entry.id   AF-A0A6C0I5F8-F1
#
_cell.length_a   1.000
_cell.length_b   1.000
_cell.length_c   1.000
_cell.angle_alpha   90.00
_cell.angle_beta   90.00
_cell.angle_gamma   90.00
#
_symmetry.space_group_name_H-M   'P 1'
#
loop_
_entity.id
_entity.type
_entity.pdbx_description
1 polymer ?
#
loop_
_entity_poly.entity_id
_entity_poly.type
_entity_poly.pdbx_seq_one_letter_code
_entity_poly.pdbx_strand_id
1 'polypeptide(L)'
;MELTTENELLTFVCVALNIQPHELQDGIIIPRDMLLSSEKYEQLKPSIVRLKKIFSSKCMTSMHASAECNQKWPCLNLVRQVLKRMGYDIQPERRCAGRDQDGKKLFERFFKVNKIEKKFTVVEE
;
A
#
# COMPACT_ATOMS: atom_id res chain seq x y z
N MET A 1 21.82 1.26 -11.00
CA MET A 1 20.47 0.86 -11.43
C MET A 1 19.53 0.63 -10.25
N GLU A 2 20.00 0.09 -9.12
CA GLU A 2 19.16 -0.15 -7.91
C GLU A 2 18.62 1.14 -7.26
N LEU A 3 19.45 2.19 -7.14
CA LEU A 3 19.04 3.50 -6.60
C LEU A 3 17.89 4.14 -7.40
N THR A 4 17.91 3.99 -8.73
CA THR A 4 16.87 4.56 -9.61
C THR A 4 15.54 3.85 -9.40
N THR A 5 15.56 2.53 -9.24
CA THR A 5 14.34 1.75 -8.97
C THR A 5 13.74 2.05 -7.59
N GLU A 6 14.55 2.17 -6.53
CA GLU A 6 14.04 2.50 -5.20
C GLU A 6 13.39 3.88 -5.16
N ASN A 7 13.99 4.87 -5.83
CA ASN A 7 13.42 6.21 -5.95
C ASN A 7 12.09 6.21 -6.72
N GLU A 8 11.93 5.40 -7.76
CA GLU A 8 10.67 5.26 -8.48
C GLU A 8 9.57 4.63 -7.61
N LEU A 9 9.91 3.60 -6.82
CA LEU A 9 8.97 2.98 -5.87
C LEU A 9 8.56 3.96 -4.77
N LEU A 10 9.52 4.70 -4.21
CA LEU A 10 9.26 5.71 -3.20
C LEU A 10 8.35 6.82 -3.73
N THR A 11 8.65 7.33 -4.93
CA THR A 11 7.83 8.36 -5.60
C THR A 11 6.40 7.87 -5.81
N PHE A 12 6.24 6.63 -6.29
CA PHE A 12 4.92 6.03 -6.49
C PHE A 12 4.12 5.96 -5.18
N VAL A 13 4.75 5.47 -4.10
CA VAL A 13 4.10 5.35 -2.79
C VAL A 13 3.70 6.72 -2.25
N CYS A 14 4.59 7.72 -2.36
CA CYS A 14 4.31 9.09 -1.92
C CYS A 14 3.08 9.68 -2.63
N VAL A 15 2.99 9.51 -3.96
CA VAL A 15 1.83 9.97 -4.74
C VAL A 15 0.57 9.21 -4.36
N ALA A 16 0.64 7.88 -4.28
CA ALA A 16 -0.53 7.05 -3.95
C ALA A 16 -1.07 7.34 -2.53
N LEU A 17 -0.17 7.63 -1.59
CA LEU A 17 -0.47 7.91 -0.20
C LEU A 17 -0.65 9.41 0.10
N ASN A 18 -0.47 10.29 -0.89
CA ASN A 18 -0.49 11.74 -0.71
C ASN A 18 0.37 12.20 0.48
N ILE A 19 1.57 11.63 0.58
CA ILE A 19 2.57 11.94 1.61
C ILE A 19 3.87 12.40 0.96
N GLN A 20 4.69 13.09 1.74
CA GLN A 20 6.05 13.44 1.38
C GLN A 20 7.02 12.28 1.67
N PRO A 21 8.17 12.19 0.97
CA PRO A 21 9.14 11.11 1.17
C PRO A 21 9.61 10.92 2.62
N HIS A 22 9.74 12.02 3.37
CA HIS A 22 10.19 11.97 4.77
C HIS A 22 9.12 11.47 5.75
N GLU A 23 7.84 11.45 5.34
CA GLU A 23 6.73 10.95 6.16
C GLU A 23 6.63 9.43 6.12
N LEU A 24 7.20 8.77 5.09
CA LEU A 24 7.24 7.31 5.00
C LEU A 24 8.20 6.73 6.04
N GLN A 25 7.67 6.51 7.25
CA GLN A 25 8.39 5.98 8.39
C GLN A 25 7.65 4.78 9.00
N ASP A 26 8.34 4.06 9.87
CA ASP A 26 7.74 2.96 10.61
C ASP A 26 6.61 3.47 11.51
N GLY A 27 5.43 2.86 11.41
CA GLY A 27 4.25 3.21 12.20
C GLY A 27 3.35 4.29 11.60
N ILE A 28 3.59 4.77 10.37
CA ILE A 28 2.68 5.73 9.72
C ILE A 28 1.25 5.16 9.62
N ILE A 29 0.26 6.02 9.89
CA ILE A 29 -1.16 5.70 9.86
C ILE A 29 -1.82 6.43 8.70
N ILE A 30 -2.54 5.68 7.88
CA ILE A 30 -3.14 6.17 6.64
C ILE A 30 -4.64 5.90 6.70
N PRO A 31 -5.51 6.89 6.39
CA PRO A 31 -6.95 6.66 6.30
C PRO A 31 -7.27 5.55 5.32
N ARG A 32 -8.13 4.60 5.70
CA ARG A 32 -8.45 3.44 4.84
C ARG A 32 -9.01 3.89 3.49
N ASP A 33 -9.87 4.90 3.51
CA ASP A 33 -10.64 5.33 2.34
C ASP A 33 -9.76 5.94 1.24
N MET A 34 -8.54 6.37 1.58
CA MET A 34 -7.57 6.82 0.60
C MET A 34 -7.20 5.78 -0.45
N LEU A 35 -7.22 4.48 -0.11
CA LEU A 35 -6.79 3.39 -0.99
C LEU A 35 -7.97 2.60 -1.60
N LEU A 36 -9.20 3.02 -1.32
CA LEU A 36 -10.41 2.35 -1.80
C LEU A 36 -11.04 3.04 -3.01
N SER A 37 -10.58 4.24 -3.37
CA SER A 37 -11.14 4.97 -4.50
C SER A 37 -10.65 4.38 -5.83
N SER A 38 -11.61 4.03 -6.70
CA SER A 38 -11.35 3.61 -8.07
C SER A 38 -10.75 4.74 -8.92
N GLU A 39 -11.13 5.98 -8.67
CA GLU A 39 -10.61 7.16 -9.38
C GLU A 39 -9.11 7.34 -9.17
N LYS A 40 -8.65 7.13 -7.93
CA LYS A 40 -7.21 7.15 -7.63
C LYS A 40 -6.43 6.09 -8.38
N TYR A 41 -7.04 4.93 -8.60
CA TYR A 41 -6.40 3.88 -9.39
C TYR A 41 -6.17 4.33 -10.83
N GLU A 42 -7.15 4.99 -11.44
CA GLU A 42 -7.02 5.57 -12.79
C GLU A 42 -5.88 6.59 -12.86
N GLN A 43 -5.77 7.47 -11.87
CA GLN A 43 -4.69 8.47 -11.78
C GLN A 43 -3.29 7.81 -11.67
N LEU A 44 -3.22 6.60 -11.10
CA LEU A 44 -1.98 5.85 -10.93
C LEU A 44 -1.62 4.97 -12.14
N LYS A 45 -2.52 4.79 -13.13
CA LYS A 45 -2.26 3.98 -14.34
C LYS A 45 -0.99 4.39 -15.10
N PRO A 46 -0.67 5.68 -15.31
CA PRO A 46 0.58 6.07 -15.96
C PRO A 46 1.82 5.58 -15.21
N SER A 47 1.77 5.59 -13.87
CA SER A 47 2.84 5.09 -13.02
C SER A 47 2.94 3.56 -13.05
N ILE A 48 1.82 2.85 -13.19
CA ILE A 48 1.79 1.38 -13.35
C ILE A 48 2.61 0.94 -14.57
N VAL A 49 2.56 1.68 -15.68
CA VAL A 49 3.38 1.36 -16.88
C VAL A 49 4.88 1.41 -16.56
N ARG A 50 5.32 2.32 -15.69
CA ARG A 50 6.70 2.39 -15.21
C ARG A 50 7.02 1.23 -14.27
N LEU A 51 6.14 0.94 -13.31
CA LEU A 51 6.30 -0.18 -12.39
C LEU A 51 6.39 -1.53 -13.11
N LYS A 52 5.66 -1.74 -14.21
CA LYS A 52 5.75 -2.95 -15.05
C LYS A 52 7.14 -3.19 -15.66
N LYS A 53 7.97 -2.15 -15.78
CA LYS A 53 9.36 -2.29 -16.24
C LYS A 53 10.30 -2.75 -15.11
N ILE A 54 9.96 -2.41 -13.87
CA ILE A 54 10.73 -2.75 -12.67
C ILE A 54 10.39 -4.17 -12.18
N PHE A 55 9.11 -4.51 -12.20
CA PHE A 55 8.61 -5.78 -11.71
C PHE A 55 8.41 -6.78 -12.85
N SER A 56 8.94 -7.99 -12.67
CA SER A 56 8.55 -9.11 -13.53
C SER A 56 7.03 -9.32 -13.47
N SER A 57 6.42 -9.58 -14.62
CA SER A 57 4.97 -9.84 -14.77
C SER A 57 4.45 -11.00 -13.90
N LYS A 58 5.33 -11.85 -13.36
CA LYS A 58 4.97 -12.91 -12.40
C LYS A 58 4.75 -12.43 -10.96
N CYS A 59 5.26 -11.26 -10.57
CA CYS A 59 5.28 -10.83 -9.16
C CYS A 59 4.07 -9.99 -8.72
N MET A 60 3.30 -9.40 -9.64
CA MET A 60 2.29 -8.39 -9.27
C MET A 60 0.94 -8.61 -9.94
N THR A 61 0.07 -9.31 -9.22
CA THR A 61 -1.28 -9.61 -9.69
C THR A 61 -2.15 -8.38 -9.92
N SER A 62 -1.86 -7.26 -9.26
CA SER A 62 -2.56 -5.98 -9.43
C SER A 62 -2.28 -5.30 -10.78
N MET A 63 -1.26 -5.73 -11.52
CA MET A 63 -0.85 -5.11 -12.79
C MET A 63 -1.35 -5.87 -14.03
N HIS A 64 -2.04 -7.00 -13.86
CA HIS A 64 -2.63 -7.73 -14.98
C HIS A 64 -3.80 -6.94 -15.59
N ALA A 65 -4.05 -7.14 -16.89
CA ALA A 65 -5.12 -6.45 -17.61
C ALA A 65 -6.51 -6.70 -17.01
N SER A 66 -6.71 -7.84 -16.35
CA SER A 66 -7.97 -8.21 -15.69
C SER A 66 -8.07 -7.78 -14.22
N ALA A 67 -7.06 -7.07 -13.68
CA ALA A 67 -7.04 -6.69 -12.27
C ALA A 67 -8.22 -5.79 -11.88
N GLU A 68 -8.65 -4.88 -12.77
CA GLU A 68 -9.81 -4.00 -12.56
C GLU A 68 -11.13 -4.78 -12.45
N CYS A 69 -11.28 -5.87 -13.20
CA CYS A 69 -12.48 -6.68 -13.18
C CYS A 69 -12.50 -7.67 -12.01
N ASN A 70 -11.33 -8.20 -11.64
CA ASN A 70 -11.22 -9.32 -10.69
C ASN A 70 -10.90 -8.89 -9.26
N GLN A 71 -10.31 -7.71 -9.06
CA GLN A 71 -9.93 -7.23 -7.73
C GLN A 71 -10.88 -6.16 -7.24
N LYS A 72 -11.45 -6.39 -6.05
CA LYS A 72 -12.32 -5.41 -5.40
C LYS A 72 -11.60 -4.09 -5.08
N TRP A 73 -10.29 -4.15 -4.80
CA TRP A 73 -9.46 -2.98 -4.44
C TRP A 73 -8.09 -3.02 -5.13
N PRO A 74 -8.02 -2.75 -6.45
CA PRO A 74 -6.78 -2.84 -7.21
C PRO A 74 -5.68 -1.89 -6.68
N CYS A 75 -6.07 -0.67 -6.29
CA CYS A 75 -5.17 0.34 -5.72
C CYS A 75 -4.52 -0.13 -4.41
N LEU A 76 -5.32 -0.60 -3.45
CA LEU A 76 -4.82 -1.15 -2.19
C LEU A 76 -3.86 -2.32 -2.42
N ASN A 77 -4.19 -3.23 -3.34
CA ASN A 77 -3.33 -4.36 -3.65
C ASN A 77 -2.00 -3.93 -4.28
N LEU A 78 -2.06 -2.97 -5.20
CA LEU A 78 -0.87 -2.39 -5.83
C LEU A 78 0.06 -1.74 -4.80
N VAL A 79 -0.48 -0.86 -3.96
CA VAL A 79 0.29 -0.18 -2.91
C VAL A 79 0.87 -1.19 -1.92
N ARG A 80 0.09 -2.20 -1.51
CA ARG A 80 0.58 -3.29 -0.65
C ARG A 80 1.77 -4.02 -1.28
N GLN A 81 1.69 -4.36 -2.55
CA GLN A 81 2.76 -5.10 -3.25
C GLN A 81 4.03 -4.24 -3.37
N VAL A 82 3.89 -2.95 -3.67
CA VAL A 82 5.03 -2.02 -3.73
C VAL A 82 5.66 -1.82 -2.36
N LEU A 83 4.86 -1.56 -1.31
CA LEU A 83 5.35 -1.43 0.07
C LEU A 83 6.11 -2.69 0.50
N LYS A 84 5.59 -3.89 0.19
CA LYS A 84 6.25 -5.15 0.52
C LYS A 84 7.61 -5.28 -0.17
N ARG A 85 7.74 -4.81 -1.41
CA ARG A 85 9.04 -4.78 -2.11
C ARG A 85 10.02 -3.83 -1.45
N MET A 86 9.53 -2.71 -0.91
CA MET A 86 10.31 -1.73 -0.14
C MET A 86 10.61 -2.18 1.30
N GLY A 87 10.17 -3.37 1.71
CA GLY A 87 10.38 -3.88 3.06
C GLY A 87 9.39 -3.35 4.10
N TYR A 88 8.20 -2.91 3.68
CA TYR A 88 7.12 -2.47 4.56
C TYR A 88 5.89 -3.38 4.44
N ASP A 89 5.19 -3.59 5.54
CA ASP A 89 3.88 -4.25 5.60
C ASP A 89 2.78 -3.22 5.92
N ILE A 90 1.57 -3.48 5.42
CA ILE A 90 0.40 -2.63 5.63
C ILE A 90 -0.73 -3.43 6.29
N GLN A 91 -1.06 -3.05 7.52
CA GLN A 91 -1.99 -3.77 8.39
C GLN A 91 -3.24 -2.93 8.68
N PRO A 92 -4.45 -3.52 8.67
CA PRO A 92 -5.66 -2.78 9.03
C PRO A 92 -5.68 -2.47 10.53
N GLU A 93 -6.03 -1.24 10.88
CA GLU A 93 -6.20 -0.79 12.26
C GLU A 93 -7.59 -0.16 12.43
N ARG A 94 -8.21 -0.35 13.61
CA ARG A 94 -9.48 0.28 13.97
C ARG A 94 -9.30 1.08 15.24
N ARG A 95 -9.76 2.34 15.23
CA ARG A 95 -9.72 3.22 16.40
C ARG A 95 -11.13 3.60 16.82
N CYS A 96 -11.31 3.76 18.13
CA CYS A 96 -12.58 4.21 18.69
C CYS A 96 -12.76 5.70 18.39
N ALA A 97 -13.85 6.07 17.73
CA ALA A 97 -14.19 7.45 17.37
C ALA A 97 -15.35 8.00 18.20
N GLY A 98 -15.55 7.45 19.40
CA GLY A 98 -16.64 7.81 20.30
C GLY A 98 -17.91 6.98 20.06
N ARG A 99 -19.06 7.62 20.26
CA ARG A 99 -20.39 7.02 20.09
C ARG A 99 -21.25 7.95 19.24
N ASP A 100 -22.19 7.40 18.49
CA ASP A 100 -23.20 8.19 17.81
C ASP A 100 -24.29 8.70 18.78
N GLN A 101 -25.26 9.45 18.27
CA GLN A 101 -26.36 10.02 19.04
C GLN A 101 -27.24 8.94 19.70
N ASP A 102 -27.26 7.72 19.13
CA ASP A 102 -27.99 6.56 19.64
C ASP A 102 -27.14 5.72 20.63
N GLY A 103 -25.92 6.17 20.96
CA GLY A 103 -25.02 5.51 21.89
C GLY A 103 -24.21 4.34 21.31
N LYS A 104 -24.32 4.06 20.01
CA LYS A 104 -23.56 2.99 19.34
C LYS A 104 -22.13 3.44 19.08
N LYS A 105 -21.19 2.53 19.32
CA LYS A 105 -19.75 2.80 19.20
C LYS A 105 -19.35 3.04 17.74
N LEU A 106 -18.68 4.16 17.50
CA LEU A 106 -18.11 4.54 16.22
C LEU A 106 -16.67 4.05 16.10
N PHE A 107 -16.31 3.59 14.91
CA PHE A 107 -14.95 3.12 14.61
C PHE A 107 -14.44 3.77 13.33
N GLU A 108 -13.29 4.41 13.44
CA GLU A 108 -12.51 4.83 12.29
C GLU A 108 -11.56 3.71 11.86
N ARG A 109 -11.33 3.62 10.55
CA ARG A 109 -10.54 2.55 9.94
C ARG A 109 -9.32 3.15 9.26
N PHE A 110 -8.17 2.60 9.62
CA PHE A 110 -6.88 3.03 9.11
C PHE A 110 -6.09 1.83 8.59
N PHE A 111 -5.01 2.15 7.90
CA PHE A 111 -3.93 1.25 7.62
C PHE A 111 -2.68 1.74 8.33
N LYS A 112 -2.05 0.88 9.12
CA LYS A 112 -0.74 1.11 9.72
C LYS A 112 0.32 0.49 8.83
N VAL A 113 1.34 1.26 8.45
CA VAL A 113 2.48 0.76 7.69
C VAL A 113 3.66 0.61 8.63
N ASN A 114 4.23 -0.60 8.68
CA ASN A 114 5.39 -0.90 9.52
C ASN A 114 6.51 -1.52 8.67
N LYS A 115 7.76 -1.37 9.08
CA LYS A 115 8.88 -2.09 8.47
C LYS A 115 8.73 -3.59 8.76
N ILE A 116 9.04 -4.42 7.77
CA ILE A 116 9.06 -5.86 7.92
C ILE A 116 10.33 -6.22 8.69
N GLU A 117 10.16 -6.64 9.94
CA GLU A 117 11.24 -7.29 10.68
C GLU A 117 11.57 -8.62 9.99
N LYS A 118 12.82 -8.78 9.54
CA LYS A 118 13.31 -10.08 9.07
C LYS A 118 13.39 -11.01 10.28
N LYS A 119 12.39 -11.90 10.45
CA LYS A 119 12.54 -13.04 11.35
C LYS A 119 13.58 -13.97 10.75
N PHE A 120 14.78 -13.98 11.34
CA PHE A 120 15.76 -15.03 11.07
C PHE A 120 15.22 -16.31 11.68
N THR A 121 14.57 -17.15 10.88
CA THR A 121 14.32 -18.53 11.28
C THR A 121 15.66 -19.24 11.17
N VAL A 122 16.27 -19.54 12.32
CA VAL A 122 17.40 -20.47 12.38
C VAL A 122 16.82 -21.82 11.98
N VAL A 123 17.18 -22.31 10.80
CA VAL A 123 16.87 -23.68 10.38
C VAL A 123 17.96 -24.52 11.03
N GLU A 124 17.64 -25.20 12.12
CA GLU A 124 18.50 -26.25 12.66
C GLU A 124 18.41 -27.44 11.69
N GLU A 125 19.58 -27.84 11.15
CA GLU A 125 19.78 -29.01 10.29
C GLU A 125 19.64 -30.33 11.07
#